data_AF-A0A834BKZ3-F1
#
_entry.id   AF-A0A834BKZ3-F1
#
_cell.length_a   1.000
_cell.length_b   1.000
_cell.length_c   1.000
_cell.angle_alpha   90.00
_cell.angle_beta   90.00
_cell.angle_gamma   90.00
#
_symmetry.space_group_name_H-M   'P 1'
#
loop_
_entity.id
_entity.type
_entity.pdbx_description
1 polymer ?
#
loop_
_entity_poly.entity_id
_entity_poly.type
_entity_poly.pdbx_seq_one_letter_code
_entity_poly.pdbx_strand_id
1 'polypeptide(L)'
;MRVLVGGGTGFIGTALIHLLKARGHEVTLVSRKPGPGRITWDELATSGLPSCDAAVNLAGENILNPLRRWNEAFQKEVLSSRLETTQLLARAITKAPQPPQAWVLVTGVAYYQPSLTAEYDEDSPGGDFDFFSNLVTRWEAAARLPGDSTRQVVVRSDERMGSPQDSHTPGLLQS
;
A
#
# COMPACT_ATOMS: atom_id res chain seq x y z
N MET A 1 -6.37 12.80 12.96
CA MET A 1 -6.45 12.70 11.48
C MET A 1 -7.29 11.49 11.11
N ARG A 2 -7.95 11.55 9.97
CA ARG A 2 -8.66 10.44 9.30
C ARG A 2 -7.78 9.88 8.20
N VAL A 3 -7.43 8.59 8.29
CA VAL A 3 -6.54 7.91 7.35
C VAL A 3 -7.30 6.81 6.63
N LEU A 4 -7.31 6.87 5.29
CA LEU A 4 -7.84 5.81 4.45
C LEU A 4 -6.72 4.82 4.11
N VAL A 5 -6.91 3.53 4.37
CA VAL A 5 -5.89 2.49 4.14
C VAL A 5 -6.41 1.39 3.22
N GLY A 6 -5.96 1.37 1.97
CA GLY A 6 -6.20 0.29 1.02
C GLY A 6 -5.38 -0.96 1.36
N GLY A 7 -6.03 -2.13 1.42
CA GLY A 7 -5.34 -3.39 1.72
C GLY A 7 -4.93 -3.56 3.18
N GLY A 8 -5.51 -2.78 4.10
CA GLY A 8 -5.09 -2.73 5.51
C GLY A 8 -5.24 -4.03 6.34
N THR A 9 -5.88 -5.08 5.82
CA THR A 9 -5.94 -6.39 6.51
C THR A 9 -4.70 -7.26 6.36
N GLY A 10 -3.74 -6.86 5.53
CA GLY A 10 -2.47 -7.58 5.44
C GLY A 10 -1.58 -7.38 6.68
N PHE A 11 -0.41 -8.02 6.66
CA PHE A 11 0.60 -7.95 7.71
C PHE A 11 1.02 -6.50 8.04
N ILE A 12 1.52 -5.75 7.04
CA ILE A 12 1.93 -4.34 7.20
C ILE A 12 0.74 -3.47 7.60
N GLY A 13 -0.41 -3.71 6.97
CA GLY A 13 -1.63 -2.93 7.22
C GLY A 13 -2.08 -3.02 8.67
N THR A 14 -2.05 -4.21 9.27
CA THR A 14 -2.52 -4.43 10.64
C THR A 14 -1.64 -3.68 11.65
N ALA A 15 -0.31 -3.77 11.49
CA ALA A 15 0.64 -3.01 12.32
C ALA A 15 0.45 -1.50 12.15
N LEU A 16 0.30 -1.01 10.91
CA LEU A 16 0.05 0.40 10.63
C LEU A 16 -1.24 0.89 11.29
N ILE A 17 -2.34 0.15 11.16
CA ILE A 17 -3.62 0.51 11.76
C ILE A 17 -3.51 0.60 13.28
N HIS A 18 -2.84 -0.38 13.91
CA HIS A 18 -2.63 -0.39 15.35
C HIS A 18 -1.88 0.87 15.80
N LEU A 19 -0.78 1.20 15.13
CA LEU A 19 0.02 2.39 15.42
C LEU A 19 -0.76 3.69 15.22
N LEU A 20 -1.51 3.81 14.12
CA LEU A 20 -2.34 4.98 13.82
C LEU A 20 -3.40 5.19 14.91
N LYS A 21 -4.10 4.12 15.29
CA LYS A 21 -5.12 4.17 16.35
C LYS A 21 -4.52 4.50 17.72
N ALA A 22 -3.37 3.92 18.06
CA ALA A 22 -2.66 4.22 19.31
C ALA A 22 -2.23 5.69 19.40
N ARG A 23 -2.03 6.36 18.25
CA ARG A 23 -1.76 7.80 18.14
C ARG A 23 -3.00 8.68 18.02
N GLY A 24 -4.21 8.12 18.23
CA GLY A 24 -5.47 8.87 18.19
C GLY A 24 -5.93 9.24 16.78
N HIS A 25 -5.51 8.49 15.75
CA HIS A 25 -6.01 8.67 14.39
C HIS A 25 -7.20 7.75 14.11
N GLU A 26 -8.17 8.26 13.36
CA GLU A 26 -9.29 7.50 12.82
C GLU A 26 -8.85 6.79 11.54
N VAL A 27 -9.26 5.53 11.37
CA VAL A 27 -8.84 4.71 10.24
C VAL A 27 -10.04 4.08 9.55
N THR A 28 -10.15 4.30 8.24
CA THR A 28 -11.09 3.61 7.36
C THR A 28 -10.32 2.70 6.42
N LEU A 29 -10.74 1.44 6.27
CA LEU A 29 -10.07 0.50 5.38
C LEU A 29 -10.76 0.42 4.02
N VAL A 30 -10.00 0.21 2.96
CA VAL A 30 -10.54 -0.24 1.67
C VAL A 30 -10.17 -1.70 1.47
N SER A 31 -11.16 -2.56 1.21
CA SER A 31 -10.95 -4.00 1.06
C SER A 31 -11.90 -4.68 0.08
N ARG A 32 -11.58 -5.92 -0.30
CA ARG A 32 -12.44 -6.74 -1.16
C ARG A 32 -13.78 -7.12 -0.53
N LYS A 33 -13.86 -7.15 0.81
CA LYS A 33 -15.07 -7.50 1.55
C LYS A 33 -15.53 -6.32 2.42
N PRO A 34 -16.84 -6.10 2.55
CA PRO A 34 -17.37 -5.08 3.46
C PRO A 34 -17.17 -5.48 4.92
N GLY A 35 -17.31 -4.51 5.83
CA GLY A 35 -17.28 -4.76 7.27
C GLY A 35 -17.15 -3.48 8.10
N PRO A 36 -17.19 -3.57 9.44
CA PRO A 36 -17.12 -2.40 10.31
C PRO A 36 -15.83 -1.59 10.11
N GLY A 37 -15.98 -0.29 9.86
CA GLY A 37 -14.83 0.61 9.60
C GLY A 37 -14.14 0.38 8.26
N ARG A 38 -14.82 -0.27 7.30
CA ARG A 38 -14.28 -0.62 5.98
C ARG A 38 -15.28 -0.27 4.90
N ILE A 39 -14.77 0.19 3.77
CA ILE A 39 -15.49 0.29 2.50
C ILE A 39 -14.88 -0.69 1.49
N THR A 40 -15.63 -0.99 0.45
CA THR A 40 -15.17 -1.83 -0.66
C THR A 40 -14.52 -1.01 -1.77
N TRP A 41 -13.76 -1.68 -2.64
CA TRP A 41 -13.25 -1.05 -3.85
C TRP A 41 -14.39 -0.58 -4.78
N ASP A 42 -15.50 -1.31 -4.82
CA ASP A 42 -16.67 -0.94 -5.61
C ASP A 42 -17.39 0.30 -5.03
N GLU A 43 -17.52 0.37 -3.71
CA GLU A 43 -18.03 1.57 -3.02
C GLU A 43 -17.13 2.78 -3.28
N LEU A 44 -15.80 2.63 -3.22
CA LEU A 44 -14.86 3.68 -3.57
C LEU A 44 -15.01 4.13 -5.04
N ALA A 45 -15.21 3.18 -5.96
CA ALA A 45 -15.39 3.49 -7.39
C ALA A 45 -16.70 4.22 -7.70
N THR A 46 -17.77 3.89 -6.99
CA THR A 46 -19.11 4.45 -7.20
C THR A 46 -19.37 5.74 -6.43
N SER A 47 -18.94 5.79 -5.17
CA SER A 47 -19.23 6.90 -4.24
C SER A 47 -18.08 7.90 -4.14
N GLY A 48 -16.91 7.57 -4.68
CA GLY A 48 -15.72 8.40 -4.62
C GLY A 48 -14.97 8.31 -3.30
N LEU A 49 -13.97 9.17 -3.14
CA LEU A 49 -13.10 9.16 -1.96
C LEU A 49 -13.89 9.60 -0.71
N PRO A 50 -13.94 8.81 0.37
CA PRO A 50 -14.50 9.27 1.63
C PRO A 50 -13.65 10.42 2.20
N SER A 51 -14.24 11.25 3.07
CA SER A 51 -13.52 12.35 3.70
C SER A 51 -12.34 11.83 4.54
N CYS A 52 -11.12 12.14 4.11
CA CYS A 52 -9.89 11.73 4.78
C CYS A 52 -8.82 12.83 4.67
N ASP A 53 -7.91 12.85 5.63
CA ASP A 53 -6.80 13.81 5.66
C ASP A 53 -5.55 13.20 5.01
N ALA A 54 -5.45 11.87 4.98
CA ALA A 54 -4.39 11.12 4.31
C ALA A 54 -4.91 9.79 3.73
N ALA A 55 -4.26 9.29 2.67
CA ALA A 55 -4.52 7.98 2.08
C ALA A 55 -3.23 7.16 1.92
N VAL A 56 -3.32 5.86 2.19
CA VAL A 56 -2.22 4.88 2.06
C VAL A 56 -2.71 3.68 1.27
N ASN A 57 -1.93 3.18 0.31
CA ASN A 57 -2.24 1.91 -0.36
C ASN A 57 -1.19 0.84 -0.09
N LEU A 58 -1.66 -0.27 0.48
CA LEU A 58 -0.94 -1.50 0.76
C LEU A 58 -1.56 -2.70 0.03
N ALA A 59 -2.52 -2.46 -0.86
CA ALA A 59 -3.24 -3.52 -1.55
C ALA A 59 -2.35 -4.23 -2.58
N GLY A 60 -2.37 -5.55 -2.53
CA GLY A 60 -1.71 -6.41 -3.49
C GLY A 60 -1.93 -7.87 -3.15
N GLU A 61 -1.99 -8.72 -4.17
CA GLU A 61 -2.03 -10.16 -3.99
C GLU A 61 -0.69 -10.66 -3.42
N ASN A 62 -0.73 -11.67 -2.55
CA ASN A 62 0.47 -12.20 -1.90
C ASN A 62 1.32 -12.99 -2.91
N ILE A 63 2.48 -12.44 -3.27
CA ILE A 63 3.42 -13.02 -4.24
C ILE A 63 4.03 -14.32 -3.70
N LEU A 64 4.28 -14.40 -2.39
CA LEU A 64 4.95 -15.53 -1.72
C LEU A 64 3.98 -16.65 -1.32
N ASN A 65 2.78 -16.72 -1.92
CA ASN A 65 1.81 -17.75 -1.58
C ASN A 65 2.26 -19.13 -2.14
N PRO A 66 2.68 -20.08 -1.28
CA PRO A 66 3.24 -21.36 -1.72
C PRO A 66 2.20 -22.27 -2.37
N LEU A 67 0.91 -22.00 -2.16
CA LEU A 67 -0.20 -22.76 -2.78
C LEU A 67 -0.46 -22.35 -4.23
N ARG A 68 0.21 -21.30 -4.72
CA ARG A 68 0.01 -20.77 -6.07
C ARG A 68 1.25 -21.00 -6.92
N ARG A 69 1.05 -21.63 -8.07
CA ARG A 69 2.11 -21.78 -9.07
C ARG A 69 2.37 -20.44 -9.76
N TRP A 70 3.64 -20.10 -9.93
CA TRP A 70 4.05 -18.96 -10.75
C TRP A 70 3.76 -19.25 -12.23
N ASN A 71 2.64 -18.72 -12.73
CA ASN A 71 2.18 -18.83 -14.11
C ASN A 71 1.63 -17.48 -14.58
N GLU A 72 1.35 -17.35 -15.88
CA GLU A 72 0.87 -16.10 -16.48
C GLU A 72 -0.42 -15.57 -15.83
N ALA A 73 -1.34 -16.46 -15.47
CA ALA A 73 -2.58 -16.08 -14.79
C ALA A 73 -2.29 -15.44 -13.43
N PHE A 74 -1.40 -16.03 -12.63
CA PHE A 74 -1.01 -15.47 -11.34
C PHE A 74 -0.22 -14.17 -11.49
N GLN A 75 0.70 -14.08 -12.47
CA GLN A 75 1.42 -12.85 -12.78
C GLN A 75 0.45 -11.70 -13.12
N LYS A 76 -0.59 -11.99 -13.91
CA LYS A 76 -1.64 -11.02 -14.24
C LYS A 76 -2.40 -10.56 -12.99
N GLU A 77 -2.73 -11.46 -12.08
CA GLU A 77 -3.38 -11.11 -10.81
C GLU A 77 -2.48 -10.28 -9.88
N VAL A 78 -1.18 -10.60 -9.83
CA VAL A 78 -0.18 -9.83 -9.07
C VAL A 78 -0.14 -8.40 -9.59
N LEU A 79 -0.14 -8.22 -10.92
CA LEU A 79 -0.20 -6.90 -11.57
C LEU A 79 -1.53 -6.20 -11.30
N SER A 80 -2.68 -6.81 -11.61
CA SER A 80 -3.99 -6.17 -11.53
C SER A 80 -4.34 -5.74 -10.10
N SER A 81 -4.10 -6.60 -9.11
CA SER A 81 -4.38 -6.31 -7.69
C SER A 81 -3.67 -5.07 -7.16
N ARG A 82 -2.55 -4.70 -7.79
CA ARG A 82 -1.71 -3.55 -7.44
C ARG A 82 -2.05 -2.32 -8.28
N LEU A 83 -2.07 -2.49 -9.61
CA LEU A 83 -2.28 -1.39 -10.53
C LEU A 83 -3.72 -0.85 -10.46
N GLU A 84 -4.73 -1.73 -10.45
CA GLU A 84 -6.13 -1.31 -10.50
C GLU A 84 -6.54 -0.57 -9.22
N THR A 85 -6.16 -1.10 -8.06
CA THR A 85 -6.45 -0.49 -6.75
C THR A 85 -5.74 0.86 -6.58
N THR A 86 -4.49 0.94 -7.03
CA THR A 86 -3.68 2.17 -6.97
C THR A 86 -4.24 3.23 -7.90
N GLN A 87 -4.55 2.88 -9.15
CA GLN A 87 -5.15 3.81 -10.09
C GLN A 87 -6.53 4.28 -9.62
N LEU A 88 -7.33 3.41 -9.01
CA LEU A 88 -8.62 3.78 -8.47
C LEU A 88 -8.48 4.84 -7.37
N LEU A 89 -7.58 4.64 -6.42
CA LEU A 89 -7.29 5.63 -5.38
C LEU A 89 -6.74 6.93 -5.96
N ALA A 90 -5.78 6.85 -6.90
CA ALA A 90 -5.21 8.03 -7.54
C ALA A 90 -6.29 8.87 -8.25
N ARG A 91 -7.19 8.22 -8.99
CA ARG A 91 -8.35 8.88 -9.63
C ARG A 91 -9.33 9.45 -8.61
N ALA A 92 -9.62 8.72 -7.52
CA ALA A 92 -10.52 9.18 -6.47
C ALA A 92 -9.97 10.42 -5.75
N ILE A 93 -8.66 10.45 -5.46
CA ILE A 93 -7.95 11.60 -4.88
C ILE A 93 -8.00 12.80 -5.84
N THR A 94 -7.66 12.58 -7.12
CA THR A 94 -7.64 13.66 -8.13
C THR A 94 -9.01 14.32 -8.31
N LYS A 95 -10.10 13.56 -8.17
CA LYS A 95 -11.48 14.05 -8.33
C LYS A 95 -12.11 14.56 -7.03
N ALA A 96 -11.46 14.40 -5.89
CA ALA A 96 -12.03 14.78 -4.61
C ALA A 96 -12.14 16.31 -4.52
N PRO A 97 -13.30 16.87 -4.13
CA PRO A 97 -13.45 18.31 -3.89
C PRO A 97 -12.53 18.81 -2.77
N GLN A 98 -12.26 17.95 -1.80
CA GLN A 98 -11.32 18.16 -0.71
C GLN A 98 -10.33 16.99 -0.72
N PRO A 99 -9.25 17.06 -1.51
CA PRO A 99 -8.27 15.98 -1.59
C PRO A 99 -7.49 15.86 -0.27
N PRO A 100 -7.03 14.66 0.10
CA PRO A 100 -6.17 14.47 1.26
C PRO A 100 -4.87 15.25 1.13
N GLN A 101 -4.28 15.64 2.25
CA GLN A 101 -3.01 16.36 2.28
C GLN A 101 -1.82 15.45 1.93
N ALA A 102 -1.96 14.14 2.12
CA ALA A 102 -0.91 13.17 1.85
C ALA A 102 -1.44 11.89 1.18
N TRP A 103 -0.68 11.40 0.22
CA TRP A 103 -0.89 10.14 -0.50
C TRP A 103 0.40 9.30 -0.42
N VAL A 104 0.28 8.08 0.10
CA VAL A 104 1.41 7.18 0.31
C VAL A 104 1.18 5.85 -0.41
N LEU A 105 2.12 5.47 -1.28
CA LEU A 105 2.17 4.12 -1.85
C LEU A 105 3.32 3.33 -1.22
N VAL A 106 3.09 2.05 -0.94
CA VAL A 106 4.16 1.10 -0.60
C VAL A 106 4.39 0.15 -1.77
N THR A 107 5.61 0.14 -2.31
CA THR A 107 6.07 -0.75 -3.38
C THR A 107 7.14 -1.70 -2.84
N GLY A 108 8.23 -1.94 -3.59
CA GLY A 108 9.26 -2.88 -3.18
C GLY A 108 10.66 -2.52 -3.70
N VAL A 109 11.69 -2.94 -2.97
CA VAL A 109 13.10 -2.81 -3.37
C VAL A 109 13.47 -3.61 -4.61
N ALA A 110 12.57 -4.47 -5.10
CA ALA A 110 12.70 -5.16 -6.40
C ALA A 110 12.82 -4.18 -7.59
N TYR A 111 12.65 -2.88 -7.37
CA TYR A 111 13.05 -1.84 -8.31
C TYR A 111 14.54 -1.88 -8.65
N TYR A 112 15.42 -2.17 -7.69
CA TYR A 112 16.87 -2.13 -7.87
C TYR A 112 17.40 -3.47 -8.38
N GLN A 113 18.34 -3.43 -9.33
CA GLN A 113 18.97 -4.62 -9.90
C GLN A 113 19.66 -5.43 -8.78
N PRO A 114 19.39 -6.73 -8.61
CA PRO A 114 20.13 -7.54 -7.65
C PRO A 114 21.62 -7.55 -7.96
N SER A 115 22.44 -7.28 -6.94
CA SER A 115 23.90 -7.22 -7.06
C SER A 115 24.56 -7.62 -5.75
N LEU A 116 25.72 -8.28 -5.85
CA LEU A 116 26.54 -8.65 -4.67
C LEU A 116 27.46 -7.51 -4.21
N THR A 117 27.59 -6.45 -5.02
CA THR A 117 28.59 -5.39 -4.80
C THR A 117 28.04 -3.99 -4.94
N ALA A 118 26.87 -3.82 -5.55
CA ALA A 118 26.29 -2.49 -5.72
C ALA A 118 25.58 -2.04 -4.44
N GLU A 119 25.62 -0.73 -4.21
CA GLU A 119 24.84 -0.05 -3.20
C GLU A 119 23.82 0.84 -3.92
N TYR A 120 22.62 0.94 -3.35
CA TYR A 120 21.50 1.65 -3.94
C TYR A 120 20.90 2.62 -2.91
N ASP A 121 20.52 3.80 -3.39
CA ASP A 121 19.72 4.81 -2.70
C ASP A 121 18.44 5.10 -3.50
N GLU A 122 17.63 6.05 -3.03
CA GLU A 122 16.35 6.41 -3.66
C GLU A 122 16.50 7.03 -5.06
N ASP A 123 17.67 7.64 -5.36
CA ASP A 123 17.99 8.27 -6.63
C ASP A 123 18.62 7.29 -7.64
N SER A 124 18.96 6.08 -7.19
CA SER A 124 19.56 5.04 -8.01
C SER A 124 18.61 4.52 -9.10
N PRO A 125 19.12 4.23 -10.32
CA PRO A 125 18.30 3.76 -11.43
C PRO A 125 17.83 2.32 -11.24
N GLY A 126 16.72 1.97 -11.90
CA GLY A 126 16.20 0.60 -11.92
C GLY A 126 14.83 0.50 -12.57
N GLY A 127 14.14 -0.61 -12.31
CA GLY A 127 12.74 -0.77 -12.68
C GLY A 127 12.46 -1.32 -14.08
N ASP A 128 13.45 -1.87 -14.77
CA ASP A 128 13.36 -2.22 -16.19
C ASP A 128 13.98 -3.59 -16.59
N PHE A 129 14.54 -4.35 -15.65
CA PHE A 129 15.32 -5.56 -15.95
C PHE A 129 14.59 -6.90 -15.80
N ASP A 130 13.48 -6.96 -15.05
CA ASP A 130 12.72 -8.20 -14.83
C ASP A 130 11.23 -7.92 -14.57
N PHE A 131 10.46 -8.96 -14.28
CA PHE A 131 9.03 -8.83 -14.01
C PHE A 131 8.73 -7.92 -12.81
N PHE A 132 9.46 -8.06 -11.70
CA PHE A 132 9.17 -7.35 -10.47
C PHE A 132 9.64 -5.89 -10.52
N SER A 133 10.78 -5.62 -11.15
CA SER A 133 11.25 -4.25 -11.37
C SER A 133 10.31 -3.49 -12.30
N ASN A 134 9.88 -4.12 -13.41
CA ASN A 134 8.85 -3.56 -14.28
C ASN A 134 7.51 -3.36 -13.57
N LEU A 135 7.13 -4.28 -12.68
CA LEU A 135 5.93 -4.14 -11.83
C LEU A 135 6.05 -2.88 -10.96
N VAL A 136 7.17 -2.66 -10.26
CA VAL A 136 7.35 -1.48 -9.40
C VAL A 136 7.25 -0.20 -10.21
N THR A 137 7.91 -0.10 -11.37
CA THR A 137 7.80 1.06 -12.27
C THR A 137 6.36 1.37 -12.65
N ARG A 138 5.60 0.36 -13.10
CA ARG A 138 4.19 0.53 -13.48
C ARG A 138 3.32 0.89 -12.28
N TRP A 139 3.65 0.38 -11.10
CA TRP A 139 2.91 0.60 -9.86
C TRP A 139 3.10 2.03 -9.33
N GLU A 140 4.32 2.54 -9.32
CA GLU A 140 4.61 3.93 -8.96
C GLU A 140 3.97 4.91 -9.97
N ALA A 141 4.02 4.59 -11.26
CA ALA A 141 3.34 5.36 -12.29
C ALA A 141 1.82 5.41 -12.09
N ALA A 142 1.20 4.30 -11.68
CA ALA A 142 -0.24 4.22 -11.39
C ALA A 142 -0.67 5.07 -10.18
N ALA A 143 0.24 5.38 -9.24
CA ALA A 143 -0.03 6.21 -8.08
C ALA A 143 0.14 7.71 -8.33
N ARG A 144 0.77 8.10 -9.44
CA ARG A 144 1.13 9.49 -9.68
C ARG A 144 -0.12 10.35 -9.87
N LEU A 145 -0.25 11.36 -9.02
CA LEU A 145 -1.29 12.37 -9.10
C LEU A 145 -0.80 13.56 -9.95
N PRO A 146 -1.67 14.18 -10.76
CA PRO A 146 -1.37 15.47 -11.36
C PRO A 146 -1.48 16.60 -10.32
N GLY A 147 -0.60 17.60 -10.42
CA GLY A 147 -0.61 18.79 -9.56
C GLY A 147 -0.04 18.58 -8.16
N ASP A 148 -0.08 19.65 -7.36
CA ASP A 148 0.68 19.76 -6.10
C ASP A 148 -0.21 19.86 -4.85
N SER A 149 -1.53 19.67 -5.00
CA SER A 149 -2.51 19.78 -3.90
C SER A 149 -2.35 18.70 -2.83
N THR A 150 -1.76 17.55 -3.19
CA THR A 150 -1.55 16.40 -2.30
C THR A 150 -0.08 16.01 -2.32
N ARG A 151 0.56 15.97 -1.15
CA ARG A 151 1.94 15.50 -1.02
C ARG A 151 2.02 14.00 -1.33
N GLN A 152 2.88 13.62 -2.27
CA GLN A 152 3.04 12.24 -2.73
C GLN A 152 4.29 11.61 -2.12
N VAL A 153 4.18 10.39 -1.60
CA VAL A 153 5.30 9.62 -1.04
C VAL A 153 5.23 8.19 -1.54
N VAL A 154 6.37 7.63 -1.94
CA VAL A 154 6.51 6.20 -2.25
C VAL A 154 7.52 5.61 -1.28
N VAL A 155 7.17 4.48 -0.67
CA VAL A 155 8.06 3.70 0.19
C VAL A 155 8.38 2.38 -0.50
N ARG A 156 9.62 2.21 -0.95
CA ARG A 156 10.13 0.94 -1.51
C ARG A 156 10.56 0.03 -0.35
N SER A 157 9.68 -0.89 0.06
CA SER A 157 9.95 -1.79 1.20
C SER A 157 10.73 -3.04 0.77
N ASP A 158 11.57 -3.58 1.65
CA ASP A 158 12.14 -4.91 1.49
C ASP A 158 11.23 -6.01 2.08
N GLU A 159 11.72 -7.25 2.07
CA GLU A 159 11.15 -8.33 2.84
C GLU A 159 11.21 -8.02 4.34
N ARG A 160 10.04 -7.86 4.95
CA ARG A 160 9.97 -7.72 6.40
C ARG A 160 10.04 -9.07 7.10
N MET A 161 11.03 -9.22 7.96
CA MET A 161 10.97 -10.17 9.07
C MET A 161 10.17 -9.55 10.22
N GLY A 162 9.13 -10.25 10.69
CA GLY A 162 8.39 -9.92 11.90
C GLY A 162 7.33 -10.98 12.20
N SER A 163 7.13 -11.32 13.47
CA SER A 163 6.15 -12.34 13.84
C SER A 163 4.74 -11.72 13.93
N PRO A 164 3.66 -12.45 13.57
CA PRO A 164 2.30 -12.02 13.88
C PRO A 164 2.00 -11.88 15.38
N GLN A 165 2.90 -12.38 16.25
CA GLN A 165 2.69 -12.49 17.70
C GLN A 165 3.25 -11.31 18.52
N ASP A 166 3.97 -10.37 17.92
CA ASP A 166 4.57 -9.24 18.66
C ASP A 166 3.56 -8.14 19.09
N SER A 167 2.26 -8.47 19.11
CA SER A 167 1.18 -7.57 19.53
C SER A 167 0.61 -7.85 20.93
N HIS A 168 1.23 -8.72 21.73
CA HIS A 168 0.81 -8.96 23.11
C HIS A 168 1.97 -9.03 24.11
N THR A 169 2.34 -7.90 24.70
CA THR A 169 2.32 -7.72 26.18
C THR A 169 2.42 -6.24 26.55
N PRO A 170 1.37 -5.60 27.08
CA PRO A 170 1.52 -4.42 27.92
C PRO A 170 2.17 -4.84 29.24
N GLY A 171 3.17 -4.11 29.68
CA GLY A 171 3.85 -4.34 30.95
C GLY A 171 2.89 -4.35 32.14
N LEU A 172 3.03 -5.39 32.96
CA LEU A 172 2.64 -5.49 34.36
C LEU A 172 3.93 -5.98 35.05
N LEU A 173 4.50 -5.42 36.11
CA LEU A 173 4.15 -4.41 37.09
C LEU A 173 5.48 -3.91 37.68
N GLN A 174 5.54 -2.66 38.12
CA GLN A 174 6.44 -2.27 39.21
C GLN A 174 5.93 -2.90 40.51
N SER A 175 6.81 -3.57 41.25
CA SER A 175 7.02 -3.46 42.70
C SER A 175 8.25 -4.27 43.11
#